data_AF-Q82QZ9-F1
#
_entry.id   AF-Q82QZ9-F1
#
_cell.length_a   1.000
_cell.length_b   1.000
_cell.length_c   1.000
_cell.angle_alpha   90.00
_cell.angle_beta   90.00
_cell.angle_gamma   90.00
#
_symmetry.space_group_name_H-M   'P 1'
#
loop_
_entity.id
_entity.type
_entity.pdbx_description
1 polymer ?
#
loop_
_entity_poly.entity_id
_entity_poly.type
_entity_poly.pdbx_seq_one_letter_code
_entity_poly.pdbx_strand_id
1 'polypeptide(L)'
;MQHLSTPLARTLGAAALLSAAAAWGAASIRYEADGPRLDVLVPLALAAVFVVGWLMASRSAPPVKLLPSTAPPREKVPGKLGAVRRDWGLVAAAYLTVWAPFAAANSAYGGRGSQLGALYCLLTFIVGAVLSLCNLALLQSNLGRSQRMLKEDAAAGSVHAIRVRFGTPVLEMYRYPTGQGAGRIAASTTYGVELVHESDSGEQRTIRLRAMKAAQSDKVGDKHLTYAASQLVGHGGWLCWPARWRDIAGTNKDLKVPAAFASDSGHVVWGEMQQDDYAYYLRDGAAPLCETDPRLAVAPLPRPSRYFPKVHASHLRVAAVGALLAVPFLLDAVPYWAGLLLGVVSGALGLLAGMTMDGVGVDQEPWTVRTTSHPSLQ
;
A
#
# COMPACT_ATOMS: atom_id res chain seq x y z
N MET A 1 16.04 1.87 -8.18
CA MET A 1 15.55 0.62 -8.81
C MET A 1 14.78 -0.15 -7.75
N GLN A 2 13.60 -0.68 -8.09
CA GLN A 2 12.79 -1.48 -7.17
C GLN A 2 13.42 -2.89 -7.04
N HIS A 3 13.45 -3.44 -5.83
CA HIS A 3 14.03 -4.76 -5.55
C HIS A 3 12.94 -5.81 -5.28
N LEU A 4 13.18 -7.05 -5.67
CA LEU A 4 12.29 -8.16 -5.31
C LEU A 4 12.42 -8.47 -3.82
N SER A 5 11.29 -8.67 -3.15
CA SER A 5 11.28 -9.20 -1.79
C SER A 5 11.73 -10.67 -1.81
N THR A 6 13.00 -10.92 -1.46
CA THR A 6 13.58 -12.27 -1.32
C THR A 6 13.01 -12.99 -0.09
N PRO A 7 13.00 -14.33 -0.05
CA PRO A 7 12.61 -15.08 1.15
C PRO A 7 13.35 -14.62 2.40
N LEU A 8 14.66 -14.37 2.28
CA LEU A 8 15.51 -13.85 3.36
C LEU A 8 15.05 -12.46 3.85
N ALA A 9 14.74 -11.54 2.94
CA ALA A 9 14.20 -10.24 3.33
C ALA A 9 12.81 -10.39 4.00
N ARG A 10 11.99 -11.36 3.60
CA ARG A 10 10.70 -11.59 4.28
C ARG A 10 10.88 -12.14 5.69
N THR A 11 11.77 -13.12 5.87
CA THR A 11 12.01 -13.72 7.19
C THR A 11 12.61 -12.72 8.16
N LEU A 12 13.61 -11.94 7.73
CA LEU A 12 14.23 -10.92 8.57
C LEU A 12 13.26 -9.77 8.90
N GLY A 13 12.46 -9.33 7.93
CA GLY A 13 11.42 -8.32 8.17
C GLY A 13 10.33 -8.82 9.14
N ALA A 14 9.90 -10.08 9.00
CA ALA A 14 8.92 -10.69 9.90
C ALA A 14 9.50 -10.87 11.31
N ALA A 15 10.74 -11.34 11.42
CA ALA A 15 11.43 -11.49 12.70
C ALA A 15 11.60 -10.14 13.41
N ALA A 16 11.94 -9.07 12.68
CA ALA A 16 11.99 -7.72 13.22
C ALA A 16 10.64 -7.26 13.80
N LEU A 17 9.55 -7.47 13.07
CA LEU A 17 8.19 -7.12 13.52
C LEU A 17 7.76 -7.95 14.74
N LEU A 18 8.07 -9.25 14.76
CA LEU A 18 7.77 -10.13 15.89
C LEU A 18 8.55 -9.71 17.14
N SER A 19 9.84 -9.42 17.01
CA SER A 19 10.67 -8.94 18.13
C SER A 19 10.20 -7.58 18.66
N ALA A 20 9.79 -6.67 17.77
CA ALA A 20 9.20 -5.38 18.16
C ALA A 20 7.85 -5.57 18.87
N ALA A 21 7.00 -6.48 18.39
CA ALA A 21 5.74 -6.83 19.04
C ALA A 21 5.94 -7.49 20.41
N ALA A 22 6.98 -8.31 20.57
CA ALA A 22 7.35 -8.89 21.85
C ALA A 22 7.83 -7.82 22.85
N ALA A 23 8.69 -6.88 22.41
CA ALA A 23 9.09 -5.73 23.22
C ALA A 23 7.88 -4.91 23.68
N TRP A 24 6.93 -4.67 22.76
CA TRP A 24 5.69 -3.96 23.03
C TRP A 24 4.79 -4.69 24.04
N GLY A 25 4.63 -6.01 23.88
CA GLY A 25 3.85 -6.83 24.81
C GLY A 25 4.43 -6.82 26.22
N ALA A 26 5.75 -6.94 26.34
CA ALA A 26 6.46 -6.85 27.62
C ALA A 26 6.29 -5.47 28.27
N ALA A 27 6.42 -4.40 27.48
CA ALA A 27 6.20 -3.02 27.92
C ALA A 27 4.75 -2.75 28.38
N SER A 28 3.76 -3.41 27.79
CA SER A 28 2.34 -3.16 28.06
C SER A 28 1.77 -3.97 29.23
N ILE A 29 2.32 -5.16 29.51
CA ILE A 29 1.71 -6.11 30.46
C ILE A 29 2.35 -6.02 31.86
N ARG A 30 3.67 -5.82 31.96
CA ARG A 30 4.37 -5.73 33.25
C ARG A 30 4.47 -4.28 33.74
N TYR A 31 3.62 -3.94 34.71
CA TYR A 31 3.53 -2.62 35.34
C TYR A 31 4.57 -2.38 36.43
N GLU A 32 4.93 -3.41 37.18
CA GLU A 32 5.88 -3.33 38.30
C GLU A 32 7.14 -4.12 37.95
N ALA A 33 8.26 -3.42 37.88
CA ALA A 33 9.56 -4.05 37.70
C ALA A 33 10.58 -3.30 38.56
N ASP A 34 11.11 -3.99 39.57
CA ASP A 34 12.22 -3.49 40.35
C ASP A 34 13.52 -3.76 39.58
N GLY A 35 13.99 -2.76 38.85
CA GLY A 35 15.27 -2.79 38.14
C GLY A 35 15.18 -2.92 36.61
N PRO A 36 16.28 -3.36 35.95
CA PRO A 36 16.43 -3.25 34.50
C PRO A 36 15.44 -4.14 33.73
N ARG A 37 14.76 -3.54 32.75
CA ARG A 37 13.77 -4.14 31.85
C ARG A 37 14.42 -4.92 30.71
N LEU A 38 15.18 -5.95 31.05
CA LEU A 38 15.80 -6.85 30.06
C LEU A 38 14.75 -7.57 29.19
N ASP A 39 13.54 -7.76 29.74
CA ASP A 39 12.36 -8.29 29.04
C ASP A 39 11.94 -7.41 27.83
N VAL A 40 12.21 -6.11 27.88
CA VAL A 40 11.95 -5.17 26.77
C VAL A 40 13.22 -4.93 25.94
N LEU A 41 14.39 -4.79 26.59
CA LEU A 41 15.66 -4.49 25.92
C LEU A 41 16.13 -5.60 24.98
N VAL A 42 16.03 -6.87 25.39
CA VAL A 42 16.50 -8.00 24.57
C VAL A 42 15.69 -8.12 23.27
N PRO A 43 14.34 -8.13 23.29
CA PRO A 43 13.56 -8.11 22.06
C PRO A 43 13.78 -6.85 21.20
N LEU A 44 13.98 -5.68 21.82
CA LEU A 44 14.29 -4.44 21.08
C LEU A 44 15.64 -4.52 20.36
N ALA A 45 16.67 -5.08 21.02
CA ALA A 45 17.98 -5.31 20.42
C ALA A 45 17.91 -6.32 19.27
N LEU A 46 17.16 -7.42 19.44
CA LEU A 46 16.91 -8.39 18.37
C LEU A 46 16.17 -7.75 17.19
N ALA A 47 15.17 -6.90 17.45
CA ALA A 47 14.48 -6.16 16.40
C ALA A 47 15.46 -5.30 15.61
N ALA A 48 16.38 -4.58 16.27
CA ALA A 48 17.40 -3.79 15.60
C ALA A 48 18.34 -4.65 14.73
N VAL A 49 18.81 -5.79 15.24
CA VAL A 49 19.66 -6.74 14.49
C VAL A 49 18.92 -7.25 13.24
N PHE A 50 17.67 -7.67 13.39
CA PHE A 50 16.87 -8.14 12.26
C PHE A 50 16.55 -7.03 11.25
N VAL A 51 16.32 -5.79 11.69
CA VAL A 51 16.17 -4.64 10.79
C VAL A 51 17.47 -4.41 10.00
N VAL A 52 18.64 -4.43 10.64
CA VAL A 52 19.92 -4.27 9.94
C VAL A 52 20.13 -5.40 8.92
N GLY A 53 19.89 -6.65 9.31
CA GLY A 53 19.94 -7.79 8.40
C GLY A 53 18.95 -7.65 7.24
N TRP A 54 17.72 -7.22 7.53
CA TRP A 54 16.67 -6.97 6.53
C TRP A 54 17.07 -5.89 5.53
N LEU A 55 17.70 -4.81 6.00
CA LEU A 55 18.21 -3.73 5.16
C LEU A 55 19.31 -4.22 4.23
N MET A 56 20.25 -5.03 4.73
CA MET A 56 21.31 -5.62 3.92
C MET A 56 20.72 -6.58 2.89
N ALA A 57 19.82 -7.48 3.29
CA ALA A 57 19.14 -8.42 2.40
C ALA A 57 18.32 -7.70 1.31
N SER A 58 17.68 -6.58 1.65
CA SER A 58 16.91 -5.76 0.72
C SER A 58 17.81 -5.00 -0.26
N ARG A 59 19.00 -4.56 0.16
CA ARG A 59 20.00 -3.92 -0.71
C ARG A 59 20.66 -4.90 -1.67
N SER A 60 20.90 -6.13 -1.22
CA SER A 60 21.47 -7.20 -2.05
C SER A 60 20.45 -7.88 -2.96
N ALA A 61 19.17 -7.57 -2.82
CA ALA A 61 18.13 -8.24 -3.59
C ALA A 61 18.23 -7.88 -5.09
N PRO A 62 17.90 -8.81 -6.00
CA PRO A 62 17.91 -8.52 -7.42
C PRO A 62 16.85 -7.46 -7.77
N PRO A 63 17.09 -6.63 -8.81
CA PRO A 63 16.09 -5.69 -9.29
C PRO A 63 14.85 -6.46 -9.78
N VAL A 64 13.68 -5.80 -9.71
CA VAL A 64 12.45 -6.32 -10.31
C VAL A 64 12.70 -6.57 -11.79
N LYS A 65 12.60 -7.84 -12.20
CA LYS A 65 12.65 -8.25 -13.61
C LYS A 65 11.23 -8.40 -14.14
N LEU A 66 11.08 -8.18 -15.45
CA LEU A 66 9.89 -8.59 -16.18
C LEU A 66 9.61 -10.07 -15.92
N LEU A 67 8.33 -10.40 -15.71
CA LEU A 67 7.94 -11.80 -15.59
C LEU A 67 8.20 -12.51 -16.93
N PRO A 68 8.52 -13.82 -16.91
CA PRO A 68 8.69 -14.58 -18.13
C PRO A 68 7.39 -14.54 -18.93
N SER A 69 7.44 -13.94 -20.13
CA SER A 69 6.30 -13.86 -21.05
C SER A 69 6.04 -15.17 -21.81
N THR A 70 6.69 -16.27 -21.42
CA THR A 70 6.66 -17.57 -22.12
C THR A 70 5.40 -18.39 -21.84
N ALA A 71 4.45 -17.85 -21.07
CA ALA A 71 3.18 -18.52 -20.86
C ALA A 71 2.37 -18.49 -22.18
N PRO A 72 1.81 -19.62 -22.63
CA PRO A 72 0.97 -19.63 -23.81
C PRO A 72 -0.25 -18.73 -23.58
N PRO A 73 -0.76 -18.07 -24.64
CA PRO A 73 -1.93 -17.21 -24.52
C PRO A 73 -3.12 -18.01 -23.96
N ARG A 74 -3.84 -17.46 -22.98
CA ARG A 74 -5.02 -18.13 -22.43
C ARG A 74 -6.22 -17.92 -23.34
N GLU A 75 -6.77 -19.01 -23.88
CA GLU A 75 -7.93 -18.95 -24.76
C GLU A 75 -9.22 -18.50 -24.04
N LYS A 76 -9.34 -18.79 -22.74
CA LYS A 76 -10.54 -18.48 -21.95
C LYS A 76 -10.28 -17.43 -20.87
N VAL A 77 -11.33 -16.67 -20.57
CA VAL A 77 -11.33 -15.68 -19.49
C VAL A 77 -11.37 -16.41 -18.13
N PRO A 78 -10.52 -16.04 -17.16
CA PRO A 78 -10.50 -16.73 -15.86
C PRO A 78 -11.71 -16.38 -14.99
N GLY A 79 -12.38 -17.39 -14.44
CA GLY A 79 -13.50 -17.20 -13.51
C GLY A 79 -13.09 -16.94 -12.06
N LYS A 80 -11.84 -17.24 -11.68
CA LYS A 80 -11.32 -16.99 -10.32
C LYS A 80 -10.30 -15.86 -10.32
N LEU A 81 -10.78 -14.64 -10.15
CA LEU A 81 -9.94 -13.44 -10.00
C LEU A 81 -9.42 -13.30 -8.56
N GLY A 82 -8.09 -13.36 -8.38
CA GLY A 82 -7.43 -13.14 -7.11
C GLY A 82 -7.69 -11.74 -6.52
N ALA A 83 -7.87 -11.64 -5.20
CA ALA A 83 -8.04 -10.34 -4.55
C ALA A 83 -6.70 -9.61 -4.40
N VAL A 84 -6.73 -8.28 -4.30
CA VAL A 84 -5.55 -7.47 -3.97
C VAL A 84 -4.94 -7.96 -2.65
N ARG A 85 -3.65 -8.32 -2.65
CA ARG A 85 -2.96 -8.78 -1.44
C ARG A 85 -3.07 -7.75 -0.33
N ARG A 86 -3.46 -8.19 0.87
CA ARG A 86 -3.37 -7.40 2.11
C ARG A 86 -1.91 -7.15 2.45
N ASP A 87 -1.64 -5.95 2.95
CA ASP A 87 -0.30 -5.60 3.42
C ASP A 87 -0.20 -5.81 4.92
N TRP A 88 0.00 -7.06 5.33
CA TRP A 88 0.13 -7.41 6.75
C TRP A 88 1.31 -6.69 7.42
N GLY A 89 2.35 -6.35 6.66
CA GLY A 89 3.47 -5.54 7.15
C GLY A 89 3.03 -4.12 7.48
N LEU A 90 2.28 -3.46 6.58
CA LEU A 90 1.69 -2.14 6.84
C LEU A 90 0.75 -2.17 8.04
N VAL A 91 -0.13 -3.18 8.12
CA VAL A 91 -1.05 -3.34 9.24
C VAL A 91 -0.27 -3.45 10.55
N ALA A 92 0.70 -4.36 10.63
CA ALA A 92 1.53 -4.55 11.82
C ALA A 92 2.30 -3.26 12.19
N ALA A 93 2.91 -2.59 11.21
CA ALA A 93 3.63 -1.35 11.43
C ALA A 93 2.72 -0.21 11.93
N ALA A 94 1.50 -0.09 11.37
CA ALA A 94 0.52 0.91 11.80
C ALA A 94 0.10 0.69 13.26
N TYR A 95 -0.15 -0.56 13.66
CA TYR A 95 -0.44 -0.90 15.06
C TYR A 95 0.75 -0.58 15.97
N LEU A 96 1.97 -1.01 15.62
CA LEU A 96 3.16 -0.70 16.43
C LEU A 96 3.40 0.81 16.56
N THR A 97 3.16 1.58 15.51
CA THR A 97 3.34 3.04 15.50
C THR A 97 2.34 3.74 16.41
N VAL A 98 1.05 3.38 16.31
CA VAL A 98 -0.02 3.98 17.10
C VAL A 98 0.16 3.72 18.61
N TRP A 99 0.67 2.54 18.97
CA TRP A 99 0.88 2.15 20.36
C TRP A 99 2.27 2.50 20.92
N ALA A 100 3.20 2.98 20.09
CA ALA A 100 4.55 3.34 20.55
C ALA A 100 4.57 4.39 21.69
N PRO A 101 3.74 5.46 21.66
CA PRO A 101 3.67 6.41 22.77
C PRO A 101 3.24 5.76 24.08
N PHE A 102 2.21 4.92 24.04
CA PHE A 102 1.72 4.21 25.22
C PHE A 102 2.78 3.25 25.78
N ALA A 103 3.41 2.44 24.93
CA ALA A 103 4.41 1.47 25.38
C ALA A 103 5.64 2.16 26.01
N ALA A 104 6.09 3.27 25.43
CA ALA A 104 7.19 4.06 26.00
C ALA A 104 6.78 4.74 27.31
N ALA A 105 5.57 5.30 27.38
CA ALA A 105 5.00 5.89 28.59
C ALA A 105 4.89 4.86 29.73
N ASN A 106 4.32 3.70 29.42
CA ASN A 106 4.08 2.64 30.41
C ASN A 106 5.39 2.07 30.95
N SER A 107 6.38 1.87 30.08
CA SER A 107 7.72 1.41 30.46
C SER A 107 8.46 2.41 31.32
N ALA A 108 8.31 3.71 31.05
CA ALA A 108 8.92 4.77 31.85
C ALA A 108 8.17 5.04 33.17
N TYR A 109 6.85 4.82 33.20
CA TYR A 109 6.00 5.01 34.37
C TYR A 109 6.27 3.97 35.45
N GLY A 110 6.37 2.68 35.07
CA GLY A 110 6.80 1.59 35.96
C GLY A 110 6.01 1.48 37.28
N GLY A 111 4.75 1.94 37.30
CA GLY A 111 3.90 1.90 38.49
C GLY A 111 4.28 2.89 39.61
N ARG A 112 5.25 3.81 39.39
CA ARG A 112 5.84 4.69 40.43
C ARG A 112 4.92 5.84 40.92
N GLY A 113 3.61 5.67 40.91
CA GLY A 113 2.66 6.44 41.74
C GLY A 113 2.40 7.91 41.38
N SER A 114 2.96 8.48 40.30
CA SER A 114 2.66 9.87 39.93
C SER A 114 1.34 10.01 39.15
N GLN A 115 0.47 10.94 39.57
CA GLN A 115 -0.82 11.20 38.92
C GLN A 115 -0.64 11.69 37.47
N LEU A 116 0.40 12.47 37.19
CA LEU A 116 0.72 12.96 35.85
C LEU A 116 1.15 11.83 34.91
N GLY A 117 1.96 10.87 35.40
CA GLY A 117 2.36 9.71 34.62
C GLY A 117 1.19 8.77 34.32
N ALA A 118 0.31 8.56 35.31
CA ALA A 118 -0.92 7.80 35.13
C ALA A 118 -1.86 8.44 34.11
N LEU A 119 -2.06 9.77 34.18
CA LEU A 119 -2.88 10.51 33.23
C LEU A 119 -2.31 10.43 31.81
N TYR A 120 -0.99 10.55 31.65
CA TYR A 120 -0.35 10.43 30.34
C TYR A 120 -0.48 9.02 29.74
N CYS A 121 -0.30 7.97 30.55
CA CYS A 121 -0.54 6.58 30.11
C CYS A 121 -1.99 6.36 29.70
N LEU A 122 -2.96 6.88 30.47
CA LEU A 122 -4.39 6.79 30.15
C LEU A 122 -4.72 7.50 28.83
N LEU A 123 -4.23 8.73 28.64
CA LEU A 123 -4.47 9.49 27.42
C LEU A 123 -3.88 8.80 26.19
N THR A 124 -2.62 8.35 26.26
CA THR A 124 -1.97 7.64 25.16
C THR A 124 -2.63 6.29 24.87
N PHE A 125 -3.15 5.61 25.88
CA PHE A 125 -3.96 4.40 25.70
C PHE A 125 -5.27 4.68 24.95
N ILE A 126 -6.02 5.71 25.37
CA ILE A 126 -7.29 6.08 24.71
C ILE A 126 -7.04 6.45 23.24
N VAL A 127 -6.04 7.28 22.98
CA VAL A 127 -5.64 7.65 21.61
C VAL A 127 -5.24 6.40 20.81
N GLY A 128 -4.44 5.51 21.40
CA GLY A 128 -4.06 4.24 20.79
C GLY A 128 -5.24 3.35 20.43
N ALA A 129 -6.23 3.25 21.32
CA ALA A 129 -7.46 2.48 21.11
C ALA A 129 -8.34 3.07 20.00
N VAL A 130 -8.57 4.39 20.01
CA VAL A 130 -9.35 5.08 18.97
C VAL A 130 -8.68 4.93 17.60
N LEU A 131 -7.38 5.19 17.52
CA LEU A 131 -6.63 5.02 16.27
C LEU A 131 -6.55 3.56 15.83
N SER A 132 -6.58 2.60 16.75
CA SER A 132 -6.67 1.17 16.43
C SER A 132 -8.00 0.80 15.77
N LEU A 133 -9.11 1.42 16.19
CA LEU A 133 -10.40 1.27 15.52
C LEU A 133 -10.35 1.85 14.11
N CYS A 134 -9.69 3.01 13.92
CA CYS A 134 -9.44 3.54 12.58
C CYS A 134 -8.57 2.59 11.73
N ASN A 135 -7.56 1.96 12.34
CA ASN A 135 -6.70 0.98 11.68
C ASN A 135 -7.42 -0.34 11.33
N LEU A 136 -8.55 -0.68 11.95
CA LEU A 136 -9.37 -1.84 11.53
C LEU A 136 -9.83 -1.69 10.07
N ALA A 137 -9.96 -0.47 9.56
CA ALA A 137 -10.23 -0.26 8.14
C ALA A 137 -9.11 -0.83 7.24
N LEU A 138 -7.85 -0.92 7.71
CA LEU A 138 -6.73 -1.53 6.98
C LEU A 138 -6.91 -3.06 6.83
N LEU A 139 -7.73 -3.68 7.70
CA LEU A 139 -8.04 -5.11 7.65
C LEU A 139 -9.17 -5.44 6.66
N GLN A 140 -10.03 -4.47 6.33
CA GLN A 140 -11.09 -4.67 5.35
C GLN A 140 -10.46 -4.98 3.99
N SER A 141 -11.05 -5.91 3.22
CA SER A 141 -10.48 -6.30 1.93
C SER A 141 -10.35 -5.08 1.01
N ASN A 142 -9.19 -4.90 0.37
CA ASN A 142 -8.91 -3.79 -0.55
C ASN A 142 -9.84 -3.72 -1.78
N LEU A 143 -10.69 -4.74 -2.02
CA LEU A 143 -11.72 -4.66 -3.05
C LEU A 143 -12.95 -3.95 -2.49
N GLY A 144 -13.26 -2.79 -3.06
CA GLY A 144 -14.50 -2.08 -2.84
C GLY A 144 -15.71 -2.84 -3.40
N ARG A 145 -16.91 -2.31 -3.17
CA ARG A 145 -18.17 -2.96 -3.54
C ARG A 145 -18.26 -3.25 -5.04
N SER A 146 -17.87 -2.29 -5.88
CA SER A 146 -17.89 -2.41 -7.34
C SER A 146 -16.91 -3.48 -7.84
N GLN A 147 -15.70 -3.55 -7.28
CA GLN A 147 -14.71 -4.56 -7.68
C GLN A 147 -15.11 -5.98 -7.23
N ARG A 148 -15.76 -6.11 -6.06
CA ARG A 148 -16.33 -7.39 -5.62
C ARG A 148 -17.38 -7.88 -6.61
N MET A 149 -18.17 -6.97 -7.18
CA MET A 149 -19.15 -7.31 -8.20
C MET A 149 -18.52 -7.92 -9.45
N LEU A 150 -17.41 -7.35 -9.95
CA LEU A 150 -16.64 -7.96 -11.05
C LEU A 150 -16.13 -9.36 -10.69
N LYS A 151 -15.62 -9.53 -9.46
CA LYS A 151 -15.17 -10.84 -9.00
C LYS A 151 -16.30 -11.86 -8.92
N GLU A 152 -17.49 -11.44 -8.46
CA GLU A 152 -18.69 -12.26 -8.39
C GLU A 152 -19.20 -12.64 -9.79
N ASP A 153 -19.27 -11.69 -10.71
CA ASP A 153 -19.69 -11.91 -12.10
C ASP A 153 -18.72 -12.89 -12.80
N ALA A 154 -17.40 -12.71 -12.62
CA ALA A 154 -16.39 -13.64 -13.12
C ALA A 154 -16.56 -15.04 -12.55
N ALA A 155 -16.90 -15.17 -11.26
CA ALA A 155 -17.14 -16.47 -10.64
C ALA A 155 -18.49 -17.09 -11.06
N ALA A 156 -19.47 -16.27 -11.42
CA ALA A 156 -20.79 -16.69 -11.87
C ALA A 156 -20.79 -17.22 -13.32
N GLY A 157 -19.77 -16.89 -14.11
CA GLY A 157 -19.57 -17.49 -15.44
C GLY A 157 -19.51 -16.50 -16.60
N SER A 158 -19.67 -15.19 -16.37
CA SER A 158 -19.72 -14.23 -17.48
C SER A 158 -19.21 -12.83 -17.12
N VAL A 159 -18.41 -12.26 -18.01
CA VAL A 159 -17.87 -10.88 -17.92
C VAL A 159 -17.71 -10.28 -19.30
N HIS A 160 -17.73 -8.94 -19.39
CA HIS A 160 -17.28 -8.29 -20.62
C HIS A 160 -15.76 -8.36 -20.68
N ALA A 161 -15.20 -8.86 -21.79
CA ALA A 161 -13.75 -9.00 -21.88
C ALA A 161 -13.21 -8.76 -23.29
N ILE A 162 -12.00 -8.19 -23.36
CA ILE A 162 -11.23 -8.00 -24.60
C ILE A 162 -9.77 -8.40 -24.40
N ARG A 163 -9.09 -8.71 -25.51
CA ARG A 163 -7.67 -9.02 -25.55
C ARG A 163 -6.83 -7.75 -25.64
N VAL A 164 -5.95 -7.57 -24.66
CA VAL A 164 -5.04 -6.42 -24.61
C VAL A 164 -3.65 -6.82 -24.18
N ARG A 165 -2.68 -5.99 -24.54
CA ARG A 165 -1.30 -6.04 -24.07
C ARG A 165 -1.08 -4.95 -23.03
N PHE A 166 -0.42 -5.32 -21.94
CA PHE A 166 -0.09 -4.40 -20.86
C PHE A 166 1.01 -3.44 -21.35
N GLY A 167 0.74 -2.14 -21.33
CA GLY A 167 1.65 -1.12 -21.82
C GLY A 167 2.32 -0.34 -20.69
N THR A 168 2.66 0.92 -21.00
CA THR A 168 3.50 1.76 -20.14
C THR A 168 2.69 2.49 -19.05
N PRO A 169 3.31 2.78 -17.89
CA PRO A 169 2.70 3.59 -16.85
C PRO A 169 2.74 5.08 -17.24
N VAL A 170 1.63 5.79 -17.04
CA VAL A 170 1.43 7.19 -17.42
C VAL A 170 0.95 8.00 -16.23
N LEU A 171 1.55 9.19 -16.07
CA LEU A 171 1.09 10.24 -15.16
C LEU A 171 0.47 11.36 -15.99
N GLU A 172 -0.84 11.55 -15.86
CA GLU A 172 -1.55 12.65 -16.50
C GLU A 172 -1.74 13.79 -15.52
N MET A 173 -1.25 14.97 -15.91
CA MET A 173 -1.42 16.21 -15.18
C MET A 173 -2.40 17.10 -15.95
N TYR A 174 -3.60 17.30 -15.40
CA TYR A 174 -4.59 18.19 -15.99
C TYR A 174 -4.63 19.52 -15.23
N ARG A 175 -4.27 20.61 -15.91
CA ARG A 175 -4.29 21.97 -15.35
C ARG A 175 -5.64 22.63 -15.62
N TYR A 176 -6.28 23.17 -14.60
CA TYR A 176 -7.57 23.85 -14.72
C TYR A 176 -7.64 25.14 -13.89
N PRO A 177 -8.39 26.16 -14.35
CA PRO A 177 -8.59 27.37 -13.57
C PRO A 177 -9.47 27.06 -12.35
N THR A 178 -9.11 27.57 -11.17
CA THR A 178 -9.85 27.28 -9.93
C THR A 178 -11.18 28.04 -9.81
N GLY A 179 -11.55 28.88 -10.79
CA GLY A 179 -12.77 29.70 -10.74
C GLY A 179 -12.77 30.79 -9.66
N GLN A 180 -11.74 30.88 -8.82
CA GLN A 180 -11.65 31.80 -7.68
C GLN A 180 -11.05 33.18 -8.03
N GLY A 181 -11.20 33.65 -9.28
CA GLY A 181 -10.92 35.04 -9.68
C GLY A 181 -9.44 35.51 -9.67
N ALA A 182 -8.50 34.74 -9.14
CA ALA A 182 -7.11 35.18 -8.95
C ALA A 182 -6.09 34.60 -9.96
N GLY A 183 -6.53 34.10 -11.12
CA GLY A 183 -5.63 33.45 -12.10
C GLY A 183 -4.92 32.20 -11.57
N ARG A 184 -5.38 31.62 -10.45
CA ARG A 184 -4.78 30.43 -9.86
C ARG A 184 -5.13 29.20 -10.69
N ILE A 185 -4.10 28.50 -11.15
CA ILE A 185 -4.18 27.24 -11.87
C ILE A 185 -4.04 26.11 -10.85
N ALA A 186 -5.04 25.25 -10.75
CA ALA A 186 -4.91 23.97 -10.05
C ALA A 186 -4.49 22.88 -11.04
N ALA A 187 -3.89 21.81 -10.53
CA ALA A 187 -3.57 20.63 -11.31
C ALA A 187 -4.17 19.40 -10.63
N SER A 188 -4.88 18.58 -11.39
CA SER A 188 -5.23 17.22 -10.97
C SER A 188 -4.23 16.24 -11.57
N THR A 189 -3.84 15.24 -10.79
CA THR A 189 -2.95 14.16 -11.23
C THR A 189 -3.74 12.86 -11.30
N THR A 190 -3.56 12.13 -12.39
CA THR A 190 -4.13 10.79 -12.56
C THR A 190 -3.02 9.83 -12.95
N TYR A 191 -2.95 8.71 -12.24
CA TYR A 191 -2.01 7.62 -12.53
C TYR A 191 -2.75 6.46 -13.21
N GLY A 192 -2.14 5.92 -14.26
CA GLY A 192 -2.71 4.79 -15.00
C GLY A 192 -1.67 4.00 -15.78
N VAL A 193 -2.12 2.91 -16.38
CA VAL A 193 -1.35 2.12 -17.35
C VAL A 193 -2.12 2.15 -18.67
N GLU A 194 -1.40 2.41 -19.75
CA GLU A 194 -1.94 2.26 -21.10
C GLU A 194 -1.98 0.78 -21.49
N LEU A 195 -3.12 0.33 -21.97
CA LEU A 195 -3.33 -1.01 -22.52
C LEU A 195 -3.55 -0.85 -24.02
N VAL A 196 -2.90 -1.71 -24.80
CA VAL A 196 -2.96 -1.69 -26.26
C VAL A 196 -3.74 -2.91 -26.72
N HIS A 197 -4.62 -2.76 -27.70
CA HIS A 197 -5.36 -3.91 -28.23
C HIS A 197 -4.38 -4.92 -28.87
N GLU A 198 -4.60 -6.23 -28.66
CA GLU A 198 -3.64 -7.25 -29.12
C GLU A 198 -3.63 -7.42 -30.65
N SER A 199 -4.73 -7.09 -31.32
CA SER A 199 -4.92 -7.31 -32.76
C SER A 199 -4.47 -6.17 -33.69
N ASP A 200 -3.92 -5.06 -33.18
CA ASP A 200 -3.68 -3.86 -34.00
C ASP A 200 -2.23 -3.35 -33.97
N SER A 201 -1.76 -2.91 -35.16
CA SER A 201 -0.38 -2.54 -35.45
C SER A 201 -0.18 -1.06 -35.86
N GLY A 202 -1.10 -0.14 -35.56
CA GLY A 202 -0.91 1.23 -36.08
C GLY A 202 -1.68 2.36 -35.44
N GLU A 203 -3.01 2.29 -35.32
CA GLU A 203 -3.79 3.49 -34.97
C GLU A 203 -5.08 3.10 -34.25
N GLN A 204 -5.06 2.96 -32.92
CA GLN A 204 -6.29 2.95 -32.14
C GLN A 204 -6.12 3.40 -30.68
N ARG A 205 -7.26 3.84 -30.13
CA ARG A 205 -7.46 4.54 -28.86
C ARG A 205 -6.77 3.82 -27.70
N THR A 206 -5.80 4.46 -27.05
CA THR A 206 -5.14 3.92 -25.85
C THR A 206 -6.17 3.68 -24.75
N ILE A 207 -6.30 2.44 -24.30
CA ILE A 207 -7.18 2.08 -23.18
C ILE A 207 -6.45 2.39 -21.89
N ARG A 208 -7.07 3.08 -20.93
CA ARG A 208 -6.40 3.45 -19.68
C ARG A 208 -7.00 2.72 -18.49
N LEU A 209 -6.17 1.92 -17.83
CA LEU A 209 -6.49 1.33 -16.55
C LEU A 209 -5.91 2.23 -15.45
N ARG A 210 -6.78 2.93 -14.72
CA ARG A 210 -6.39 3.88 -13.67
C ARG A 210 -6.28 3.20 -12.32
N ALA A 211 -5.49 3.81 -11.44
CA ALA A 211 -5.31 3.33 -10.09
C ALA A 211 -6.65 3.33 -9.35
N MET A 212 -6.92 2.28 -8.57
CA MET A 212 -8.06 2.28 -7.67
C MET A 212 -7.84 3.32 -6.58
N LYS A 213 -8.88 4.08 -6.24
CA LYS A 213 -8.90 4.82 -4.98
C LYS A 213 -9.05 3.82 -3.85
N ALA A 214 -7.93 3.43 -3.23
CA ALA A 214 -8.03 2.75 -1.95
C ALA A 214 -8.64 3.74 -0.95
N ALA A 215 -9.66 3.32 -0.20
CA ALA A 215 -10.38 4.15 0.77
C ALA A 215 -9.49 4.87 1.82
N GLN A 216 -8.20 4.54 1.85
CA GLN A 216 -7.23 5.01 2.84
C GLN A 216 -6.07 5.83 2.24
N SER A 217 -5.78 5.73 0.93
CA SER A 217 -4.74 6.54 0.28
C SER A 217 -4.70 6.31 -1.24
N ASP A 218 -4.85 7.38 -2.04
CA ASP A 218 -4.67 7.34 -3.50
C ASP A 218 -3.26 6.80 -3.87
N LYS A 219 -2.24 7.15 -3.08
CA LYS A 219 -0.83 6.77 -3.29
C LYS A 219 -0.56 5.26 -3.31
N VAL A 220 -1.43 4.44 -2.70
CA VAL A 220 -1.25 2.98 -2.66
C VAL A 220 -1.73 2.33 -3.95
N GLY A 221 -2.79 2.87 -4.56
CA GLY A 221 -3.29 2.43 -5.86
C GLY A 221 -2.30 2.74 -6.98
N ASP A 222 -1.71 3.93 -6.95
CA ASP A 222 -0.74 4.40 -7.94
C ASP A 222 0.48 3.49 -7.98
N LYS A 223 1.07 3.21 -6.81
CA LYS A 223 2.23 2.31 -6.66
C LYS A 223 1.96 0.89 -7.16
N HIS A 224 0.71 0.41 -7.06
CA HIS A 224 0.35 -0.93 -7.52
C HIS A 224 0.43 -1.03 -9.05
N LEU A 225 0.01 0.03 -9.76
CA LEU A 225 0.02 0.07 -11.21
C LEU A 225 1.43 0.24 -11.79
N THR A 226 2.26 1.09 -11.22
CA THR A 226 3.65 1.25 -11.67
C THR A 226 4.43 -0.04 -11.51
N TYR A 227 4.20 -0.73 -10.39
CA TYR A 227 4.80 -2.03 -10.17
C TYR A 227 4.26 -3.07 -11.15
N ALA A 228 2.95 -3.09 -11.40
CA ALA A 228 2.38 -3.96 -12.42
C ALA A 228 3.02 -3.73 -13.79
N ALA A 229 3.25 -2.48 -14.17
CA ALA A 229 3.97 -2.15 -15.39
C ALA A 229 5.41 -2.66 -15.39
N SER A 230 6.15 -2.50 -14.29
CA SER A 230 7.53 -3.02 -14.20
C SER A 230 7.66 -4.54 -14.42
N GLN A 231 6.58 -5.31 -14.26
CA GLN A 231 6.57 -6.76 -14.40
C GLN A 231 5.85 -7.29 -15.64
N LEU A 232 4.77 -6.61 -16.04
CA LEU A 232 3.83 -7.10 -17.04
C LEU A 232 3.90 -6.33 -18.36
N VAL A 233 4.66 -5.24 -18.48
CA VAL A 233 4.84 -4.55 -19.77
C VAL A 233 5.12 -5.55 -20.90
N GLY A 234 4.35 -5.46 -21.97
CA GLY A 234 4.39 -6.33 -23.15
C GLY A 234 3.56 -7.61 -23.07
N HIS A 235 3.06 -8.00 -21.89
CA HIS A 235 2.28 -9.23 -21.71
C HIS A 235 0.87 -9.10 -22.26
N GLY A 236 0.41 -10.12 -22.99
CA GLY A 236 -0.98 -10.31 -23.36
C GLY A 236 -1.85 -10.76 -22.18
N GLY A 237 -3.15 -10.49 -22.29
CA GLY A 237 -4.12 -10.87 -21.28
C GLY A 237 -5.53 -10.40 -21.63
N TRP A 238 -6.43 -10.62 -20.69
CA TRP A 238 -7.84 -10.25 -20.76
C TRP A 238 -8.10 -9.03 -19.90
N LEU A 239 -8.60 -7.95 -20.49
CA LEU A 239 -9.19 -6.84 -19.74
C LEU A 239 -10.67 -7.15 -19.50
N CYS A 240 -11.08 -7.21 -18.24
CA CYS A 240 -12.40 -7.67 -17.82
C CYS A 240 -13.19 -6.56 -17.09
N TRP A 241 -14.49 -6.51 -17.36
CA TRP A 241 -15.48 -5.64 -16.69
C TRP A 241 -16.69 -6.45 -16.21
N PRO A 242 -17.41 -5.96 -15.18
CA PRO A 242 -18.57 -6.67 -14.67
C PRO A 242 -19.68 -6.76 -15.73
N ALA A 243 -20.39 -7.88 -15.75
CA ALA A 243 -21.56 -8.06 -16.60
C ALA A 243 -22.64 -7.02 -16.26
N ARG A 244 -22.79 -6.68 -14.97
CA ARG A 244 -23.78 -5.70 -14.49
C ARG A 244 -23.24 -4.26 -14.40
N TRP A 245 -22.28 -3.88 -15.24
CA TRP A 245 -21.59 -2.58 -15.17
C TRP A 245 -22.52 -1.35 -15.13
N ARG A 246 -23.72 -1.43 -15.72
CA ARG A 246 -24.73 -0.36 -15.73
C ARG A 246 -25.18 0.04 -14.33
N ASP A 247 -25.27 -0.92 -13.40
CA ASP A 247 -25.68 -0.68 -12.02
C ASP A 247 -24.66 0.22 -11.28
N ILE A 248 -23.40 0.13 -11.67
CA ILE A 248 -22.29 0.91 -11.11
C ILE A 248 -22.21 2.27 -11.80
N ALA A 249 -22.22 2.28 -13.14
CA ALA A 249 -22.10 3.51 -13.91
C ALA A 249 -23.28 4.47 -13.68
N GLY A 250 -24.48 3.96 -13.41
CA GLY A 250 -25.67 4.79 -13.12
C GLY A 250 -25.71 5.39 -11.71
N THR A 251 -24.95 4.82 -10.76
CA THR A 251 -24.98 5.25 -9.34
C THR A 251 -23.75 6.05 -8.92
N ASN A 252 -22.66 5.95 -9.68
CA ASN A 252 -21.40 6.61 -9.38
C ASN A 252 -21.36 8.03 -9.95
N LYS A 253 -21.28 9.06 -9.10
CA LYS A 253 -21.13 10.47 -9.52
C LYS A 253 -19.90 10.71 -10.40
N ASP A 254 -18.85 9.92 -10.21
CA ASP A 254 -17.61 10.01 -10.98
C ASP A 254 -17.67 9.18 -12.29
N LEU A 255 -18.77 8.46 -12.55
CA LEU A 255 -18.98 7.63 -13.73
C LEU A 255 -17.78 6.69 -13.98
N LYS A 256 -17.29 6.04 -12.91
CA LYS A 256 -16.18 5.08 -12.96
C LYS A 256 -16.71 3.65 -12.87
N VAL A 257 -16.12 2.77 -13.65
CA VAL A 257 -16.42 1.33 -13.67
C VAL A 257 -15.16 0.54 -13.27
N PRO A 258 -15.27 -0.49 -12.42
CA PRO A 258 -14.14 -1.34 -12.05
C PRO A 258 -13.68 -2.17 -13.25
N ALA A 259 -12.37 -2.37 -13.35
CA ALA A 259 -11.77 -3.22 -14.38
C ALA A 259 -10.63 -4.06 -13.79
N ALA A 260 -10.40 -5.23 -14.39
CA ALA A 260 -9.29 -6.10 -14.02
C ALA A 260 -8.56 -6.60 -15.26
N PHE A 261 -7.24 -6.44 -15.30
CA PHE A 261 -6.39 -7.08 -16.29
C PHE A 261 -5.92 -8.43 -15.75
N ALA A 262 -6.29 -9.51 -16.44
CA ALA A 262 -5.86 -10.88 -16.17
C ALA A 262 -4.80 -11.28 -17.20
N SER A 263 -3.53 -11.32 -16.79
CA SER A 263 -2.42 -11.69 -17.66
C SER A 263 -2.43 -13.17 -18.03
N ASP A 264 -1.91 -13.49 -19.21
CA ASP A 264 -1.70 -14.88 -19.63
C ASP A 264 -0.72 -15.62 -18.70
N SER A 265 0.24 -14.87 -18.13
CA SER A 265 1.16 -15.35 -17.09
C SER A 265 0.47 -15.72 -15.76
N GLY A 266 -0.84 -15.53 -15.64
CA GLY A 266 -1.63 -15.99 -14.50
C GLY A 266 -1.77 -15.00 -13.36
N HIS A 267 -1.61 -13.70 -13.63
CA HIS A 267 -1.67 -12.65 -12.64
C HIS A 267 -2.85 -11.70 -12.89
N VAL A 268 -3.38 -11.09 -11.83
CA VAL A 268 -4.44 -10.07 -11.94
C VAL A 268 -3.96 -8.72 -11.43
N VAL A 269 -4.29 -7.68 -12.20
CA VAL A 269 -4.09 -6.27 -11.86
C VAL A 269 -5.44 -5.58 -11.84
N TRP A 270 -5.81 -5.04 -10.69
CA TRP A 270 -7.07 -4.33 -10.49
C TRP A 270 -6.90 -2.83 -10.76
N GLY A 271 -7.93 -2.22 -11.33
CA GLY A 271 -8.00 -0.78 -11.60
C GLY A 271 -9.43 -0.29 -11.80
N GLU A 272 -9.54 0.96 -12.21
CA GLU A 272 -10.81 1.61 -12.56
C GLU A 272 -10.68 2.28 -13.92
N MET A 273 -11.80 2.45 -14.61
CA MET A 273 -11.87 3.14 -15.89
C MET A 273 -12.89 4.26 -15.81
N GLN A 274 -12.56 5.42 -16.39
CA GLN A 274 -13.50 6.54 -16.54
C GLN A 274 -14.35 6.34 -17.79
N GLN A 275 -15.46 7.09 -17.85
CA GLN A 275 -16.41 7.03 -18.96
C GLN A 275 -15.75 7.16 -20.33
N ASP A 276 -14.79 8.09 -20.49
CA ASP A 276 -14.09 8.31 -21.75
C ASP A 276 -13.31 7.07 -22.22
N ASP A 277 -12.87 6.25 -21.28
CA ASP A 277 -12.05 5.06 -21.52
C ASP A 277 -12.93 3.80 -21.74
N TYR A 278 -14.06 3.64 -21.04
CA TYR A 278 -14.89 2.43 -21.14
C TYR A 278 -16.12 2.57 -22.05
N ALA A 279 -16.58 3.79 -22.40
CA ALA A 279 -17.84 3.97 -23.11
C ALA A 279 -17.88 3.21 -24.44
N TYR A 280 -16.81 3.30 -25.23
CA TYR A 280 -16.72 2.58 -26.50
C TYR A 280 -16.85 1.06 -26.33
N TYR A 281 -16.25 0.50 -25.29
CA TYR A 281 -16.26 -0.94 -25.05
C TYR A 281 -17.59 -1.42 -24.48
N LEU A 282 -18.15 -0.71 -23.50
CA LEU A 282 -19.32 -1.18 -22.75
C LEU A 282 -20.65 -0.58 -23.24
N ARG A 283 -20.68 0.71 -23.61
CA ARG A 283 -21.90 1.36 -24.14
C ARG A 283 -22.08 1.07 -25.62
N ASP A 284 -21.02 1.23 -26.41
CA ASP A 284 -21.08 1.03 -27.85
C ASP A 284 -20.93 -0.46 -28.24
N GLY A 285 -20.69 -1.32 -27.25
CA GLY A 285 -20.75 -2.78 -27.39
C GLY A 285 -19.49 -3.42 -28.00
N ALA A 286 -18.37 -2.71 -28.10
CA ALA A 286 -17.14 -3.27 -28.66
C ALA A 286 -16.50 -4.37 -27.78
N ALA A 287 -16.85 -4.47 -26.49
CA ALA A 287 -16.45 -5.58 -25.63
C ALA A 287 -17.57 -6.64 -25.52
N PRO A 288 -17.40 -7.83 -26.12
CA PRO A 288 -18.40 -8.89 -26.05
C PRO A 288 -18.52 -9.43 -24.61
N LEU A 289 -19.68 -10.02 -24.32
CA LEU A 289 -19.87 -10.81 -23.11
C LEU A 289 -19.24 -12.18 -23.32
N CYS A 290 -18.20 -12.49 -22.56
CA CYS A 290 -17.42 -13.73 -22.65
C CYS A 290 -17.76 -14.66 -21.50
N GLU A 291 -17.86 -15.96 -21.78
CA GLU A 291 -17.94 -16.99 -20.75
C GLU A 291 -16.59 -17.12 -20.02
N THR A 292 -16.65 -17.21 -18.69
CA THR A 292 -15.48 -17.44 -17.85
C THR A 292 -15.33 -18.92 -17.51
N ASP A 293 -14.08 -19.37 -17.40
CA ASP A 293 -13.78 -20.72 -16.94
C ASP A 293 -13.58 -20.74 -15.41
N PRO A 294 -14.48 -21.39 -14.63
CA PRO A 294 -14.38 -21.43 -13.17
C PRO A 294 -13.17 -22.22 -12.65
N ARG A 295 -12.52 -23.02 -13.51
CA ARG A 295 -11.29 -23.75 -13.17
C ARG A 295 -10.06 -22.87 -13.31
N LEU A 296 -10.10 -21.85 -14.17
CA LEU A 296 -8.99 -20.93 -14.37
C LEU A 296 -8.94 -19.88 -13.27
N ALA A 297 -7.85 -19.94 -12.51
CA ALA A 297 -7.52 -18.94 -11.50
C ALA A 297 -6.36 -18.04 -11.96
N VAL A 298 -6.43 -16.79 -11.54
CA VAL A 298 -5.33 -15.82 -11.64
C VAL A 298 -4.98 -15.32 -10.24
N ALA A 299 -3.69 -15.36 -9.92
CA ALA A 299 -3.19 -14.92 -8.64
C ALA A 299 -3.02 -13.39 -8.63
N PRO A 300 -3.13 -12.71 -7.48
CA PRO A 300 -2.67 -11.33 -7.42
C PRO A 300 -1.17 -11.27 -7.71
N LEU A 301 -0.75 -10.23 -8.43
CA LEU A 301 0.66 -9.98 -8.70
C LEU A 301 1.46 -10.00 -7.37
N PRO A 302 2.63 -10.67 -7.32
CA PRO A 302 3.51 -10.58 -6.15
C PRO A 302 3.76 -9.10 -5.81
N ARG A 303 4.01 -8.70 -4.56
CA ARG A 303 4.40 -7.30 -4.28
C ARG A 303 5.93 -7.20 -4.21
N PRO A 304 6.55 -6.10 -4.68
CA PRO A 304 7.97 -5.86 -4.46
C PRO A 304 8.21 -5.55 -2.98
N SER A 305 9.47 -5.58 -2.55
CA SER A 305 9.80 -5.00 -1.24
C SER A 305 9.54 -3.50 -1.29
N ARG A 306 8.81 -2.98 -0.30
CA ARG A 306 8.52 -1.54 -0.18
C ARG A 306 9.74 -0.72 0.23
N TYR A 307 10.92 -1.30 0.40
CA TYR A 307 12.06 -0.55 0.95
C TYR A 307 12.70 0.37 -0.10
N PHE A 308 12.47 1.67 0.04
CA PHE A 308 13.21 2.72 -0.67
C PHE A 308 14.27 3.33 0.24
N PRO A 309 15.57 3.06 0.03
CA PRO A 309 16.64 3.55 0.91
C PRO A 309 16.66 5.08 1.04
N LYS A 310 16.37 5.81 -0.05
CA LYS A 310 16.38 7.29 -0.06
C LYS A 310 15.34 7.89 0.88
N VAL A 311 14.20 7.21 1.06
CA VAL A 311 13.08 7.68 1.88
C VAL A 311 13.16 7.04 3.25
N HIS A 312 13.20 5.71 3.31
CA HIS A 312 13.07 4.99 4.58
C HIS A 312 14.31 5.04 5.46
N ALA A 313 15.50 5.37 4.93
CA ALA A 313 16.70 5.46 5.77
C ALA A 313 16.63 6.59 6.79
N SER A 314 16.07 7.77 6.44
CA SER A 314 15.91 8.87 7.40
C SER A 314 14.90 8.50 8.49
N HIS A 315 13.77 7.92 8.12
CA HIS A 315 12.72 7.46 9.04
C HIS A 315 13.23 6.38 10.00
N LEU A 316 13.99 5.41 9.48
CA LEU A 316 14.62 4.39 10.30
C LEU A 316 15.66 4.98 11.27
N ARG A 317 16.39 6.04 10.88
CA ARG A 317 17.28 6.75 11.80
C ARG A 317 16.51 7.43 12.92
N VAL A 318 15.39 8.09 12.61
CA VAL A 318 14.52 8.72 13.63
C VAL A 318 13.98 7.68 14.60
N ALA A 319 13.49 6.54 14.08
CA ALA A 319 13.04 5.42 14.91
C ALA A 319 14.17 4.85 15.78
N ALA A 320 15.38 4.71 15.23
CA ALA A 320 16.55 4.25 15.99
C ALA A 320 16.95 5.23 17.11
N VAL A 321 16.90 6.54 16.85
CA VAL A 321 17.13 7.56 17.90
C VAL A 321 16.08 7.44 19.00
N GLY A 322 14.80 7.30 18.63
CA GLY A 322 13.73 7.05 19.61
C GLY A 322 14.02 5.82 20.48
N ALA A 323 14.37 4.69 19.86
CA ALA A 323 14.73 3.47 20.58
C ALA A 323 15.95 3.63 21.51
N LEU A 324 16.97 4.40 21.09
CA LEU A 324 18.15 4.68 21.91
C LEU A 324 17.82 5.55 23.13
N LEU A 325 16.89 6.50 23.00
CA LEU A 325 16.40 7.29 24.13
C LEU A 325 15.65 6.41 25.15
N ALA A 326 15.16 5.23 24.75
CA ALA A 326 14.53 4.30 25.67
C ALA A 326 15.53 3.56 26.58
N VAL A 327 16.76 3.37 26.13
CA VAL A 327 17.76 2.54 26.82
C VAL A 327 18.04 2.99 28.26
N PRO A 328 18.29 4.29 28.55
CA PRO A 328 18.66 4.72 29.90
C PRO A 328 17.58 4.42 30.96
N PHE A 329 16.30 4.61 30.64
CA PHE A 329 15.23 4.33 31.59
C PHE A 329 14.86 2.85 31.65
N LEU A 330 15.03 2.10 30.56
CA LEU A 330 14.88 0.65 30.59
C LEU A 330 15.98 -0.03 31.42
N LEU A 331 17.15 0.61 31.57
CA LEU A 331 18.22 0.15 32.46
C LEU A 331 18.08 0.68 33.91
N ASP A 332 17.05 1.46 34.21
CA ASP A 332 16.88 2.20 35.49
C ASP A 332 18.12 3.06 35.85
N ALA A 333 18.84 3.54 34.84
CA ALA A 333 20.08 4.31 34.99
C ALA A 333 19.84 5.82 35.18
N VAL A 334 18.58 6.26 35.09
CA VAL A 334 18.18 7.67 35.17
C VAL A 334 17.04 7.85 36.18
N PRO A 335 16.95 9.01 36.85
CA PRO A 335 15.87 9.28 37.78
C PRO A 335 14.51 9.30 37.07
N TYR A 336 13.45 8.98 37.82
CA TYR A 336 12.08 8.84 37.30
C TYR A 336 11.63 9.98 36.37
N TRP A 337 11.83 11.24 36.76
CA TRP A 337 11.41 12.39 35.96
C TRP A 337 12.12 12.45 34.59
N ALA A 338 13.41 12.08 34.55
CA ALA A 338 14.18 12.04 33.31
C ALA A 338 13.76 10.83 32.46
N GLY A 339 13.48 9.69 33.09
CA GLY A 339 12.94 8.52 32.40
C GLY A 339 11.58 8.79 31.75
N LEU A 340 10.69 9.50 32.44
CA LEU A 340 9.38 9.89 31.92
C LEU A 340 9.51 10.84 30.72
N LEU A 341 10.38 11.85 30.79
CA LEU A 341 10.66 12.74 29.66
C LEU A 341 11.24 11.98 28.45
N LEU A 342 12.21 11.10 28.69
CA LEU A 342 12.79 10.26 27.65
C LEU A 342 11.76 9.30 27.03
N GLY A 343 10.85 8.75 27.84
CA GLY A 343 9.73 7.93 27.38
C GLY A 343 8.78 8.69 26.45
N VAL A 344 8.39 9.92 26.84
CA VAL A 344 7.57 10.82 26.02
C VAL A 344 8.25 11.11 24.67
N VAL A 345 9.52 11.50 24.70
CA VAL A 345 10.28 11.85 23.49
C VAL A 345 10.49 10.62 22.59
N SER A 346 10.84 9.47 23.18
CA SER A 346 10.97 8.19 22.47
C SER A 346 9.67 7.82 21.75
N GLY A 347 8.54 7.88 22.47
CA GLY A 347 7.22 7.59 21.93
C GLY A 347 6.83 8.55 20.79
N ALA A 348 7.10 9.84 20.94
CA ALA A 348 6.84 10.86 19.92
C ALA A 348 7.69 10.65 18.66
N LEU A 349 8.98 10.31 18.80
CA LEU A 349 9.85 10.00 17.66
C LEU A 349 9.43 8.72 16.95
N GLY A 350 8.98 7.70 17.68
CA GLY A 350 8.41 6.47 17.11
C GLY A 350 7.15 6.76 16.28
N LEU A 351 6.23 7.56 16.82
CA LEU A 351 5.03 8.01 16.13
C LEU A 351 5.37 8.84 14.87
N LEU A 352 6.27 9.81 14.99
CA LEU A 352 6.74 10.65 13.89
C LEU A 352 7.32 9.80 12.76
N ALA A 353 8.23 8.88 13.09
CA ALA A 353 8.89 8.01 12.12
C ALA A 353 7.87 7.15 11.35
N GLY A 354 6.87 6.60 12.04
CA GLY A 354 5.83 5.78 11.40
C GLY A 354 4.84 6.60 10.56
N MET A 355 4.42 7.79 11.03
CA MET A 355 3.49 8.64 10.28
C MET A 355 4.08 9.20 8.98
N THR A 356 5.39 9.41 8.94
CA THR A 356 6.07 10.03 7.80
C THR A 356 6.60 9.02 6.77
N MET A 357 6.61 7.73 7.10
CA MET A 357 7.10 6.65 6.23
C MET A 357 6.40 6.56 4.87
N ASP A 358 5.11 6.90 4.76
CA ASP A 358 4.36 6.83 3.50
C ASP A 358 4.37 8.15 2.69
N GLY A 359 4.98 9.21 3.23
CA GLY A 359 4.74 10.60 2.80
C GLY A 359 5.63 11.14 1.68
N VAL A 360 6.91 10.78 1.64
CA VAL A 360 7.93 11.61 0.96
C VAL A 360 8.68 10.83 -0.12
N GLY A 361 8.63 11.28 -1.38
CA GLY A 361 9.64 10.94 -2.39
C GLY A 361 9.38 9.75 -3.32
N VAL A 362 8.12 9.32 -3.50
CA VAL A 362 7.78 8.24 -4.46
C VAL A 362 7.54 8.76 -5.90
N ASP A 363 7.65 10.07 -6.12
CA ASP A 363 7.44 10.70 -7.45
C ASP A 363 8.64 10.53 -8.42
N GLN A 364 9.51 9.53 -8.21
CA GLN A 364 10.62 9.20 -9.11
C GLN A 364 10.52 7.77 -9.64
N GLU A 365 9.29 7.26 -9.83
CA GLU A 365 9.03 6.05 -10.60
C GLU A 365 8.82 6.41 -12.09
N PRO A 366 9.01 5.48 -13.05
CA PRO A 366 9.16 5.82 -14.47
C PRO A 366 7.83 6.14 -15.14
N TRP A 367 7.19 7.23 -14.71
CA TRP A 367 5.96 7.70 -15.33
C TRP A 367 6.28 8.46 -16.61
N THR A 368 5.63 8.10 -17.69
CA THR A 368 5.53 9.00 -18.84
C THR A 368 4.60 10.14 -18.44
N VAL A 369 5.15 11.33 -18.23
CA VAL A 369 4.36 12.50 -17.81
C VAL A 369 3.69 13.14 -19.03
N ARG A 370 2.37 13.22 -19.02
CA ARG A 370 1.57 13.95 -20.01
C ARG A 370 0.87 15.11 -19.32
N THR A 371 1.12 16.32 -19.78
CA THR A 371 0.46 17.52 -19.24
C THR A 371 -0.55 18.01 -20.26
N THR A 372 -1.80 18.11 -19.83
CA THR A 372 -2.89 18.74 -20.59
C THR A 372 -3.42 19.94 -19.81
N SER A 373 -3.83 20.99 -20.52
CA SER A 373 -4.41 22.18 -19.91
C SER A 373 -5.85 22.32 -20.35
N HIS A 374 -6.70 22.83 -19.46
CA HIS A 374 -8.04 23.27 -19.79
C HIS A 374 -7.96 24.25 -20.97
N PRO A 375 -8.84 24.18 -21.98
CA PRO A 375 -8.78 25.04 -23.16
C PRO A 375 -8.75 26.54 -22.83
N SER A 376 -9.37 26.94 -21.71
CA SER A 376 -9.37 28.31 -21.20
C SER A 376 -8.04 28.79 -20.60
N LEU A 377 -7.01 27.96 -20.58
CA LEU A 377 -5.65 28.28 -20.12
C LEU A 377 -4.66 28.38 -21.29
N GLN A 378 -5.11 28.19 -22.53
CA GLN A 378 -4.29 28.28 -23.75
C GLN A 378 -4.28 29.70 -24.32
#